data_AF-A0A6I7Z701-F1
#
_entry.id   AF-A0A6I7Z701-F1
#
_cell.length_a   1.000
_cell.length_b   1.000
_cell.length_c   1.000
_cell.angle_alpha   90.00
_cell.angle_beta   90.00
_cell.angle_gamma   90.00
#
_symmetry.space_group_name_H-M   'P 1'
#
loop_
_entity.id
_entity.type
_entity.pdbx_description
1 polymer ?
#
loop_
_entity_poly.entity_id
_entity_poly.type
_entity_poly.pdbx_seq_one_letter_code
_entity_poly.pdbx_strand_id
1 'polypeptide(L)'
;MAEKETKQIIADVFQGLANTLETSRGVSSTVALTALGSEHDEAELIEAAKMAADKGISVKVIGTQKIDYSGIESFLVSDAEEGHKKLEELLNEGVADAGVTMHYPFPIGVSTVGRVLTPAKGKHMYLATTTGTSALTRVEALVRNALYGIITAKACGIAEPTIGLLNIDGARQAEITLKRLAENGYPIHFATSNRSDGGAVMRGNDVLAGTCDVMVMDSLTGNILQKIFSSYSTGGNYESLGFGYGPGVGEEMNKLIMIVSRASGSPVVRGALEFADELVRGNFQQVQEAEFTKLRQASLDTLLKEIQPQKEVVQEEVTQPDKEIVTEEIHGVEILDLEDAVHHLWKQGIYAESGMGCTGPVVMIADKRLSEAKACLADGGYIGN
;
A
#
# COMPACT_ATOMS: atom_id res chain seq x y z
N MET A 1 -24.49 -33.57 18.06
CA MET A 1 -23.66 -32.41 17.66
C MET A 1 -22.56 -32.85 16.70
N ALA A 2 -21.71 -33.81 17.07
CA ALA A 2 -20.65 -34.37 16.20
C ALA A 2 -21.09 -34.84 14.79
N GLU A 3 -22.25 -35.49 14.67
CA GLU A 3 -22.74 -36.00 13.38
C GLU A 3 -23.18 -34.89 12.40
N LYS A 4 -23.63 -33.75 12.93
CA LYS A 4 -24.04 -32.58 12.14
C LYS A 4 -22.80 -31.80 11.66
N GLU A 5 -21.79 -31.67 12.52
CA GLU A 5 -20.48 -31.11 12.15
C GLU A 5 -19.77 -31.97 11.11
N THR A 6 -19.82 -33.29 11.23
CA THR A 6 -19.21 -34.20 10.25
C THR A 6 -19.89 -34.10 8.88
N LYS A 7 -21.23 -33.96 8.83
CA LYS A 7 -21.95 -33.72 7.58
C LYS A 7 -21.61 -32.37 6.95
N GLN A 8 -21.42 -31.32 7.76
CA GLN A 8 -21.02 -30.01 7.27
C GLN A 8 -19.62 -30.05 6.66
N ILE A 9 -18.64 -30.65 7.37
CA ILE A 9 -17.27 -30.82 6.87
C ILE A 9 -17.26 -31.61 5.55
N ILE A 10 -18.04 -32.69 5.47
CA ILE A 10 -18.15 -33.47 4.23
C ILE A 10 -18.75 -32.63 3.10
N ALA A 11 -19.80 -31.85 3.36
CA ALA A 11 -20.40 -30.95 2.38
C ALA A 11 -19.40 -29.90 1.88
N ASP A 12 -18.65 -29.27 2.79
CA ASP A 12 -17.66 -28.26 2.46
C ASP A 12 -16.51 -28.85 1.62
N VAL A 13 -16.08 -30.08 1.92
CA VAL A 13 -15.07 -30.81 1.12
C VAL A 13 -15.59 -31.15 -0.28
N PHE A 14 -16.83 -31.63 -0.41
CA PHE A 14 -17.41 -31.91 -1.73
C PHE A 14 -17.65 -30.65 -2.55
N GLN A 15 -18.07 -29.56 -1.91
CA GLN A 15 -18.20 -28.25 -2.56
C GLN A 15 -16.84 -27.72 -3.00
N GLY A 16 -15.80 -27.87 -2.17
CA GLY A 16 -14.43 -27.52 -2.53
C GLY A 16 -13.92 -28.32 -3.73
N LEU A 17 -14.17 -29.64 -3.77
CA LEU A 17 -13.83 -30.49 -4.91
C LEU A 17 -14.61 -30.12 -6.18
N ALA A 18 -15.91 -29.86 -6.09
CA ALA A 18 -16.73 -29.42 -7.21
C ALA A 18 -16.24 -28.08 -7.77
N ASN A 19 -16.00 -27.10 -6.90
CA ASN A 19 -15.43 -25.81 -7.28
C ASN A 19 -14.05 -25.99 -7.94
N THR A 20 -13.22 -26.90 -7.44
CA THR A 20 -11.92 -27.23 -8.04
C THR A 20 -12.05 -27.83 -9.43
N LEU A 21 -13.03 -28.70 -9.66
CA LEU A 21 -13.27 -29.31 -10.95
C LEU A 21 -13.86 -28.32 -11.97
N GLU A 22 -14.74 -27.41 -11.54
CA GLU A 22 -15.38 -26.42 -12.41
C GLU A 22 -14.46 -25.25 -12.76
N THR A 23 -13.70 -24.76 -11.79
CA THR A 23 -12.86 -23.56 -11.96
C THR A 23 -11.39 -23.89 -12.20
N SER A 24 -10.98 -25.16 -12.07
CA SER A 24 -9.57 -25.57 -11.96
C SER A 24 -8.83 -24.94 -10.76
N ARG A 25 -9.55 -24.45 -9.73
CA ARG A 25 -8.97 -23.77 -8.54
C ARG A 25 -9.23 -24.54 -7.24
N GLY A 26 -8.18 -24.86 -6.50
CA GLY A 26 -8.27 -25.62 -5.23
C GLY A 26 -8.85 -24.86 -4.02
N VAL A 27 -8.90 -23.52 -4.07
CA VAL A 27 -9.43 -22.66 -3.00
C VAL A 27 -10.28 -21.58 -3.65
N SER A 28 -11.53 -21.44 -3.19
CA SER A 28 -12.43 -20.37 -3.60
C SER A 28 -12.16 -19.15 -2.74
N SER A 29 -11.55 -18.11 -3.30
CA SER A 29 -11.39 -16.82 -2.62
C SER A 29 -12.69 -16.01 -2.70
N THR A 30 -12.99 -15.28 -1.64
CA THR A 30 -14.10 -14.33 -1.56
C THR A 30 -13.57 -12.92 -1.39
N VAL A 31 -13.74 -12.08 -2.40
CA VAL A 31 -13.18 -10.72 -2.42
C VAL A 31 -14.31 -9.70 -2.42
N ALA A 32 -14.29 -8.79 -1.44
CA ALA A 32 -15.21 -7.66 -1.40
C ALA A 32 -14.73 -6.51 -2.29
N LEU A 33 -15.64 -5.88 -3.03
CA LEU A 33 -15.37 -4.72 -3.88
C LEU A 33 -16.31 -3.58 -3.47
N THR A 34 -15.76 -2.44 -3.06
CA THR A 34 -16.55 -1.21 -2.92
C THR A 34 -16.78 -0.60 -4.30
N ALA A 35 -18.04 -0.47 -4.70
CA ALA A 35 -18.45 0.04 -6.02
C ALA A 35 -18.74 1.55 -6.02
N LEU A 36 -18.55 2.23 -4.88
CA LEU A 36 -18.79 3.66 -4.70
C LEU A 36 -17.47 4.43 -4.48
N GLY A 37 -17.42 5.68 -4.94
CA GLY A 37 -16.27 6.57 -4.76
C GLY A 37 -15.28 6.63 -5.93
N SER A 38 -15.60 5.98 -7.06
CA SER A 38 -14.84 6.10 -8.31
C SER A 38 -15.20 7.38 -9.06
N GLU A 39 -14.29 7.84 -9.92
CA GLU A 39 -14.57 8.87 -10.92
C GLU A 39 -15.32 8.30 -12.14
N HIS A 40 -15.45 6.98 -12.21
CA HIS A 40 -16.27 6.25 -13.18
C HIS A 40 -17.58 5.78 -12.55
N ASP A 41 -18.57 5.49 -13.39
CA ASP A 41 -19.87 5.00 -12.94
C ASP A 41 -19.74 3.66 -12.22
N GLU A 42 -20.65 3.39 -11.27
CA GLU A 42 -20.74 2.11 -10.54
C GLU A 42 -20.77 0.90 -11.51
N ALA A 43 -21.39 1.08 -12.68
CA ALA A 43 -21.46 0.07 -13.74
C ALA A 43 -20.07 -0.42 -14.20
N GLU A 44 -19.05 0.45 -14.22
CA GLU A 44 -17.68 0.09 -14.60
C GLU A 44 -17.08 -0.91 -13.60
N LEU A 45 -17.34 -0.71 -12.31
CA LEU A 45 -16.81 -1.55 -11.23
C LEU A 45 -17.58 -2.88 -11.16
N ILE A 46 -18.88 -2.84 -11.46
CA ILE A 46 -19.70 -4.04 -11.61
C ILE A 46 -19.21 -4.89 -12.78
N GLU A 47 -18.81 -4.27 -13.89
CA GLU A 47 -18.23 -5.00 -15.03
C GLU A 47 -16.91 -5.67 -14.65
N ALA A 48 -16.08 -4.99 -13.85
CA ALA A 48 -14.87 -5.60 -13.29
C ALA A 48 -15.18 -6.82 -12.40
N ALA A 49 -16.22 -6.73 -11.58
CA ALA A 49 -16.67 -7.83 -10.73
C ALA A 49 -17.16 -9.03 -11.55
N LYS A 50 -17.92 -8.81 -12.63
CA LYS A 50 -18.35 -9.87 -13.54
C LYS A 50 -17.17 -10.55 -14.22
N MET A 51 -16.21 -9.78 -14.74
CA MET A 51 -15.00 -10.33 -15.35
C MET A 51 -14.18 -11.18 -14.35
N ALA A 52 -14.16 -10.82 -13.07
CA ALA A 52 -13.52 -11.61 -12.03
C ALA A 52 -14.33 -12.88 -11.68
N ALA A 53 -15.66 -12.77 -11.60
CA ALA A 53 -16.57 -13.88 -11.35
C ALA A 53 -16.51 -14.95 -12.46
N ASP A 54 -16.40 -14.52 -13.72
CA ASP A 54 -16.21 -15.43 -14.88
C ASP A 54 -14.93 -16.25 -14.79
N LYS A 55 -13.94 -15.76 -14.04
CA LYS A 55 -12.72 -16.50 -13.76
C LYS A 55 -12.85 -17.44 -12.57
N GLY A 56 -13.96 -17.42 -11.84
CA GLY A 56 -14.21 -18.24 -10.65
C GLY A 56 -13.82 -17.59 -9.32
N ILE A 57 -13.75 -16.25 -9.26
CA ILE A 57 -13.57 -15.50 -8.02
C ILE A 57 -14.96 -15.18 -7.45
N SER A 58 -15.21 -15.49 -6.17
CA SER A 58 -16.45 -15.07 -5.51
C SER A 58 -16.34 -13.59 -5.15
N VAL A 59 -17.21 -12.74 -5.70
CA VAL A 59 -17.13 -11.29 -5.49
C VAL A 59 -18.31 -10.77 -4.69
N LYS A 60 -18.03 -10.06 -3.59
CA LYS A 60 -19.02 -9.35 -2.79
C LYS A 60 -19.01 -7.88 -3.17
N VAL A 61 -19.97 -7.45 -3.99
CA VAL A 61 -20.05 -6.06 -4.43
C VAL A 61 -20.83 -5.24 -3.40
N ILE A 62 -20.20 -4.21 -2.87
CA ILE A 62 -20.80 -3.24 -1.94
C ILE A 62 -21.14 -1.99 -2.75
N GLY A 63 -22.42 -1.78 -3.05
CA GLY A 63 -22.87 -0.76 -4.00
C GLY A 63 -24.33 -0.37 -3.81
N THR A 64 -24.92 0.35 -4.76
CA THR A 64 -26.30 0.85 -4.65
C THR A 64 -27.33 -0.06 -5.32
N GLN A 65 -26.87 -0.96 -6.20
CA GLN A 65 -27.74 -1.81 -7.00
C GLN A 65 -27.52 -3.30 -6.74
N LYS A 66 -28.62 -4.06 -6.84
CA LYS A 66 -28.57 -5.52 -6.82
C LYS A 66 -28.09 -6.03 -8.18
N ILE A 67 -27.15 -6.96 -8.16
CA ILE A 67 -26.55 -7.55 -9.35
C ILE A 67 -27.00 -8.99 -9.45
N ASP A 68 -27.69 -9.33 -10.54
CA ASP A 68 -28.08 -10.71 -10.85
C ASP A 68 -27.01 -11.33 -11.76
N TYR A 69 -25.96 -11.88 -11.15
CA TYR A 69 -24.85 -12.51 -11.85
C TYR A 69 -24.24 -13.65 -11.02
N SER A 70 -23.94 -14.78 -11.65
CA SER A 70 -23.35 -15.93 -10.97
C SER A 70 -21.98 -15.58 -10.40
N GLY A 71 -21.73 -15.92 -9.13
CA GLY A 71 -20.47 -15.59 -8.45
C GLY A 71 -20.41 -14.17 -7.85
N ILE A 72 -21.50 -13.39 -7.95
CA ILE A 72 -21.62 -12.06 -7.33
C ILE A 72 -22.70 -12.05 -6.25
N GLU A 73 -22.36 -11.54 -5.08
CA GLU A 73 -23.31 -11.19 -4.02
C GLU A 73 -23.30 -9.67 -3.80
N SER A 74 -24.48 -9.05 -3.74
CA SER A 74 -24.61 -7.59 -3.56
C SER A 74 -24.96 -7.19 -2.14
N PHE A 75 -24.21 -6.25 -1.58
CA PHE A 75 -24.47 -5.60 -0.30
C PHE A 75 -24.85 -4.15 -0.57
N LEU A 76 -26.12 -3.80 -0.33
CA LEU A 76 -26.64 -2.48 -0.65
C LEU A 76 -26.25 -1.46 0.42
N VAL A 77 -25.71 -0.33 -0.02
CA VAL A 77 -25.33 0.82 0.81
C VAL A 77 -25.76 2.12 0.12
N SER A 78 -25.94 3.18 0.89
CA SER A 78 -26.46 4.47 0.40
C SER A 78 -25.36 5.41 -0.07
N ASP A 79 -24.15 5.27 0.49
CA ASP A 79 -23.00 6.14 0.21
C ASP A 79 -21.66 5.42 0.45
N ALA A 80 -20.57 6.13 0.14
CA ALA A 80 -19.21 5.60 0.27
C ALA A 80 -18.81 5.33 1.74
N GLU A 81 -19.32 6.09 2.71
CA GLU A 81 -18.99 5.89 4.13
C GLU A 81 -19.61 4.59 4.66
N GLU A 82 -20.90 4.37 4.36
CA GLU A 82 -21.57 3.09 4.61
C GLU A 82 -20.86 1.94 3.90
N GLY A 83 -20.39 2.17 2.67
CA GLY A 83 -19.58 1.21 1.91
C GLY A 83 -18.30 0.79 2.64
N HIS A 84 -17.55 1.73 3.20
CA HIS A 84 -16.33 1.43 3.96
C HIS A 84 -16.64 0.68 5.26
N LYS A 85 -17.69 1.07 5.99
CA LYS A 85 -18.14 0.36 7.19
C LYS A 85 -18.56 -1.08 6.87
N LYS A 86 -19.26 -1.28 5.76
CA LYS A 86 -19.66 -2.62 5.30
C LYS A 86 -18.45 -3.45 4.90
N LEU A 87 -17.47 -2.87 4.20
CA LEU A 87 -16.23 -3.56 3.86
C LEU A 87 -15.51 -4.07 5.12
N GLU A 88 -15.39 -3.22 6.12
CA GLU A 88 -14.83 -3.55 7.43
C GLU A 88 -15.57 -4.71 8.11
N GLU A 89 -16.90 -4.64 8.18
CA GLU A 89 -17.75 -5.69 8.72
C GLU A 89 -17.50 -7.04 8.03
N LEU A 90 -17.52 -7.07 6.69
CA LEU A 90 -17.32 -8.31 5.92
C LEU A 90 -15.94 -8.92 6.15
N LEU A 91 -14.88 -8.11 6.28
CA LEU A 91 -13.54 -8.58 6.57
C LEU A 91 -13.41 -9.09 8.02
N ASN A 92 -13.96 -8.36 9.00
CA ASN A 92 -13.87 -8.74 10.41
C ASN A 92 -14.67 -10.02 10.73
N GLU A 93 -15.79 -10.24 10.04
CA GLU A 93 -16.61 -11.44 10.20
C GLU A 93 -16.09 -12.65 9.42
N GLY A 94 -15.03 -12.50 8.61
CA GLY A 94 -14.52 -13.54 7.74
C GLY A 94 -15.47 -13.90 6.60
N VAL A 95 -16.41 -13.00 6.29
CA VAL A 95 -17.33 -13.14 5.16
C VAL A 95 -16.60 -12.88 3.85
N ALA A 96 -15.61 -11.97 3.85
CA ALA A 96 -14.67 -11.77 2.76
C ALA A 96 -13.23 -12.01 3.23
N ASP A 97 -12.42 -12.64 2.38
CA ASP A 97 -11.01 -12.91 2.63
C ASP A 97 -10.12 -11.69 2.34
N ALA A 98 -10.57 -10.84 1.41
CA ALA A 98 -9.87 -9.65 0.97
C ALA A 98 -10.83 -8.54 0.53
N GLY A 99 -10.36 -7.31 0.52
CA GLY A 99 -11.09 -6.13 0.07
C GLY A 99 -10.38 -5.41 -1.07
N VAL A 100 -11.13 -4.87 -2.03
CA VAL A 100 -10.67 -3.93 -3.03
C VAL A 100 -11.44 -2.63 -2.86
N THR A 101 -10.71 -1.53 -2.61
CA THR A 101 -11.28 -0.20 -2.38
C THR A 101 -10.41 0.90 -2.98
N MET A 102 -10.99 2.07 -3.22
CA MET A 102 -10.30 3.24 -3.76
C MET A 102 -9.51 3.98 -2.70
N HIS A 103 -9.92 3.85 -1.44
CA HIS A 103 -9.30 4.51 -0.31
C HIS A 103 -9.39 3.63 0.93
N TYR A 104 -8.32 3.67 1.72
CA TYR A 104 -8.31 3.05 3.05
C TYR A 104 -7.25 3.76 3.90
N PRO A 105 -7.58 4.18 5.14
CA PRO A 105 -6.63 4.86 6.01
C PRO A 105 -5.70 3.84 6.65
N PHE A 106 -4.55 3.58 6.02
CA PHE A 106 -3.53 2.71 6.59
C PHE A 106 -2.76 3.43 7.71
N PRO A 107 -2.45 2.75 8.83
CA PRO A 107 -1.60 3.30 9.87
C PRO A 107 -0.14 3.43 9.40
N ILE A 108 0.64 4.26 10.10
CA ILE A 108 2.10 4.32 9.90
C ILE A 108 2.69 2.93 10.16
N GLY A 109 3.64 2.53 9.32
CA GLY A 109 4.16 1.16 9.29
C GLY A 109 3.56 0.34 8.15
N VAL A 110 2.48 0.80 7.53
CA VAL A 110 1.81 0.11 6.42
C VAL A 110 1.95 0.91 5.13
N SER A 111 2.33 0.22 4.06
CA SER A 111 2.38 0.76 2.71
C SER A 111 2.01 -0.30 1.67
N THR A 112 1.56 0.13 0.51
CA THR A 112 1.00 -0.78 -0.49
C THR A 112 2.03 -1.25 -1.51
N VAL A 113 1.93 -2.51 -1.93
CA VAL A 113 2.82 -3.11 -2.93
C VAL A 113 2.08 -3.34 -4.24
N GLY A 114 2.19 -2.39 -5.17
CA GLY A 114 1.50 -2.47 -6.46
C GLY A 114 2.09 -3.53 -7.38
N ARG A 115 1.33 -3.91 -8.42
CA ARG A 115 1.81 -4.81 -9.48
C ARG A 115 1.51 -4.24 -10.85
N VAL A 116 2.53 -4.18 -11.69
CA VAL A 116 2.47 -3.59 -13.03
C VAL A 116 2.97 -4.57 -14.08
N LEU A 117 2.61 -4.28 -15.33
CA LEU A 117 3.20 -4.94 -16.50
C LEU A 117 4.28 -4.02 -17.09
N THR A 118 5.50 -4.52 -17.16
CA THR A 118 6.64 -3.76 -17.66
C THR A 118 6.48 -3.51 -19.16
N PRO A 119 6.66 -2.29 -19.68
CA PRO A 119 6.42 -1.99 -21.10
C PRO A 119 7.30 -2.78 -22.07
N ALA A 120 8.55 -3.10 -21.72
CA ALA A 120 9.47 -3.70 -22.67
C ALA A 120 9.16 -5.18 -22.98
N LYS A 121 8.73 -5.95 -21.97
CA LYS A 121 8.59 -7.42 -22.07
C LYS A 121 7.26 -7.96 -21.54
N GLY A 122 6.35 -7.10 -21.07
CA GLY A 122 5.09 -7.52 -20.47
C GLY A 122 5.25 -8.37 -19.22
N LYS A 123 6.40 -8.29 -18.54
CA LYS A 123 6.64 -9.01 -17.29
C LYS A 123 5.88 -8.37 -16.15
N HIS A 124 5.40 -9.19 -15.21
CA HIS A 124 4.94 -8.69 -13.93
C HIS A 124 6.13 -8.17 -13.12
N MET A 125 5.96 -7.01 -12.49
CA MET A 125 6.91 -6.44 -11.55
C MET A 125 6.14 -5.81 -10.40
N TYR A 126 6.59 -6.03 -9.17
CA TYR A 126 6.03 -5.44 -7.96
C TYR A 126 6.68 -4.08 -7.72
N LEU A 127 5.85 -3.07 -7.47
CA LEU A 127 6.28 -1.72 -7.08
C LEU A 127 6.17 -1.61 -5.56
N ALA A 128 7.32 -1.60 -4.88
CA ALA A 128 7.41 -1.53 -3.44
C ALA A 128 7.97 -0.15 -3.04
N THR A 129 7.16 0.87 -2.78
CA THR A 129 5.69 0.86 -2.55
C THR A 129 4.98 1.93 -3.36
N THR A 130 3.64 1.93 -3.40
CA THR A 130 2.83 2.81 -4.27
C THR A 130 1.94 3.83 -3.53
N THR A 131 1.60 3.57 -2.26
CA THR A 131 0.97 4.52 -1.34
C THR A 131 1.25 4.11 0.11
N GLY A 132 0.90 4.95 1.07
CA GLY A 132 1.13 4.76 2.49
C GLY A 132 2.52 5.16 2.97
N THR A 133 2.75 4.96 4.28
CA THR A 133 3.93 5.43 5.00
C THR A 133 4.49 4.29 5.84
N SER A 134 5.52 3.60 5.34
CA SER A 134 6.14 2.48 6.04
C SER A 134 7.03 2.91 7.21
N ALA A 135 7.62 4.11 7.16
CA ALA A 135 8.38 4.70 8.26
C ALA A 135 8.48 6.22 8.09
N LEU A 136 8.88 6.92 9.16
CA LEU A 136 9.09 8.37 9.16
C LEU A 136 10.39 8.79 8.49
N THR A 137 11.40 7.91 8.46
CA THR A 137 12.69 8.19 7.82
C THR A 137 12.81 7.48 6.49
N ARG A 138 13.40 8.13 5.50
CA ARG A 138 13.48 7.61 4.12
C ARG A 138 14.22 6.28 4.02
N VAL A 139 15.36 6.16 4.70
CA VAL A 139 16.17 4.92 4.63
C VAL A 139 15.43 3.76 5.29
N GLU A 140 14.83 3.97 6.46
CA GLU A 140 14.00 2.95 7.11
C GLU A 140 12.81 2.55 6.23
N ALA A 141 12.14 3.53 5.63
CA ALA A 141 11.02 3.30 4.73
C ALA A 141 11.44 2.42 3.53
N LEU A 142 12.58 2.71 2.89
CA LEU A 142 13.07 1.91 1.76
C LEU A 142 13.43 0.47 2.16
N VAL A 143 14.01 0.27 3.35
CA VAL A 143 14.29 -1.08 3.88
C VAL A 143 12.98 -1.82 4.09
N ARG A 144 12.00 -1.23 4.77
CA ARG A 144 10.67 -1.84 4.99
C ARG A 144 9.96 -2.13 3.68
N ASN A 145 9.99 -1.20 2.73
CA ASN A 145 9.38 -1.38 1.41
C ASN A 145 9.97 -2.60 0.68
N ALA A 146 11.29 -2.79 0.71
CA ALA A 146 11.92 -3.98 0.13
C ALA A 146 11.35 -5.27 0.72
N LEU A 147 11.19 -5.31 2.05
CA LEU A 147 10.64 -6.46 2.77
C LEU A 147 9.17 -6.70 2.41
N TYR A 148 8.37 -5.65 2.32
CA TYR A 148 6.96 -5.74 1.96
C TYR A 148 6.79 -6.27 0.53
N GLY A 149 7.65 -5.82 -0.38
CA GLY A 149 7.73 -6.35 -1.74
C GLY A 149 8.09 -7.84 -1.78
N ILE A 150 9.08 -8.28 -1.00
CA ILE A 150 9.48 -9.70 -0.89
C ILE A 150 8.31 -10.55 -0.36
N ILE A 151 7.64 -10.10 0.71
CA ILE A 151 6.50 -10.81 1.32
C ILE A 151 5.37 -10.98 0.29
N THR A 152 5.03 -9.90 -0.41
CA THR A 152 3.96 -9.91 -1.42
C THR A 152 4.30 -10.83 -2.58
N ALA A 153 5.54 -10.77 -3.10
CA ALA A 153 5.98 -11.62 -4.20
C ALA A 153 6.01 -13.12 -3.80
N LYS A 154 6.44 -13.43 -2.57
CA LYS A 154 6.40 -14.79 -2.01
C LYS A 154 4.98 -15.32 -1.88
N ALA A 155 4.04 -14.50 -1.39
CA ALA A 155 2.64 -14.88 -1.31
C ALA A 155 2.04 -15.14 -2.71
N CYS A 156 2.51 -14.45 -3.74
CA CYS A 156 2.14 -14.74 -5.13
C CYS A 156 2.89 -15.92 -5.77
N GLY A 157 3.67 -16.69 -5.00
CA GLY A 157 4.32 -17.91 -5.46
C GLY A 157 5.75 -17.74 -6.00
N ILE A 158 6.35 -16.54 -5.91
CA ILE A 158 7.76 -16.35 -6.23
C ILE A 158 8.60 -16.70 -4.99
N ALA A 159 9.14 -17.93 -4.93
CA ALA A 159 9.84 -18.44 -3.75
C ALA A 159 11.06 -17.59 -3.33
N GLU A 160 11.86 -17.16 -4.31
CA GLU A 160 13.10 -16.40 -4.12
C GLU A 160 13.06 -15.13 -5.00
N PRO A 161 12.24 -14.13 -4.63
CA PRO A 161 12.05 -12.95 -5.46
C PRO A 161 13.32 -12.10 -5.47
N THR A 162 13.65 -11.58 -6.64
CA THR A 162 14.77 -10.66 -6.81
C THR A 162 14.35 -9.22 -6.54
N ILE A 163 15.15 -8.47 -5.79
CA ILE A 163 14.90 -7.06 -5.50
C ILE A 163 15.89 -6.15 -6.23
N GLY A 164 15.42 -4.99 -6.67
CA GLY A 164 16.24 -3.89 -7.17
C GLY A 164 15.81 -2.59 -6.53
N LEU A 165 16.75 -1.70 -6.21
CA LEU A 165 16.47 -0.42 -5.57
C LEU A 165 16.53 0.68 -6.62
N LEU A 166 15.43 1.38 -6.89
CA LEU A 166 15.44 2.51 -7.79
C LEU A 166 16.44 3.56 -7.29
N ASN A 167 17.23 4.14 -8.19
CA ASN A 167 18.25 5.11 -7.87
C ASN A 167 17.66 6.47 -7.46
N ILE A 168 17.11 6.52 -6.26
CA ILE A 168 16.61 7.69 -5.56
C ILE A 168 17.43 7.92 -4.28
N ASP A 169 17.18 9.05 -3.62
CA ASP A 169 17.85 9.39 -2.37
C ASP A 169 17.64 8.31 -1.29
N GLY A 170 18.67 8.01 -0.52
CA GLY A 170 18.67 6.94 0.49
C GLY A 170 18.80 5.49 -0.04
N ALA A 171 18.71 5.26 -1.35
CA ALA A 171 18.75 3.90 -1.93
C ALA A 171 20.05 3.15 -1.61
N ARG A 172 21.20 3.84 -1.61
CA ARG A 172 22.50 3.24 -1.26
C ARG A 172 22.58 2.83 0.21
N GLN A 173 22.06 3.65 1.11
CA GLN A 173 22.02 3.36 2.54
C GLN A 173 21.08 2.19 2.84
N ALA A 174 19.93 2.14 2.15
CA ALA A 174 19.02 1.00 2.21
C ALA A 174 19.69 -0.28 1.67
N GLU A 175 20.40 -0.21 0.55
CA GLU A 175 21.16 -1.34 -0.02
C GLU A 175 22.17 -1.92 1.01
N ILE A 176 22.93 -1.06 1.69
CA ILE A 176 23.88 -1.48 2.73
C ILE A 176 23.15 -2.19 3.88
N THR A 177 22.03 -1.63 4.33
CA THR A 177 21.24 -2.20 5.44
C THR A 177 20.65 -3.55 5.08
N LEU A 178 20.11 -3.69 3.86
CA LEU A 178 19.58 -4.95 3.34
C LEU A 178 20.68 -6.00 3.18
N LYS A 179 21.89 -5.62 2.77
CA LYS A 179 23.04 -6.53 2.73
C LYS A 179 23.42 -7.04 4.12
N ARG A 180 23.45 -6.17 5.13
CA ARG A 180 23.70 -6.56 6.52
C ARG A 180 22.59 -7.47 7.06
N LEU A 181 21.34 -7.21 6.71
CA LEU A 181 20.21 -8.07 7.05
C LEU A 181 20.37 -9.47 6.41
N ALA A 182 20.88 -9.53 5.19
CA ALA A 182 21.21 -10.79 4.52
C ALA A 182 22.37 -11.54 5.20
N GLU A 183 23.42 -10.83 5.59
CA GLU A 183 24.54 -11.37 6.38
C GLU A 183 24.08 -11.90 7.74
N ASN A 184 23.05 -11.28 8.34
CA ASN A 184 22.41 -11.73 9.57
C ASN A 184 21.48 -12.95 9.39
N GLY A 185 21.35 -13.49 8.17
CA GLY A 185 20.66 -14.76 7.91
C GLY A 185 19.27 -14.66 7.29
N TYR A 186 18.80 -13.46 6.90
CA TYR A 186 17.56 -13.32 6.13
C TYR A 186 17.84 -13.34 4.61
N PRO A 187 17.44 -14.36 3.85
CA PRO A 187 17.81 -14.49 2.45
C PRO A 187 17.21 -13.35 1.59
N ILE A 188 18.09 -12.58 0.94
CA ILE A 188 17.72 -11.52 -0.01
C ILE A 188 18.46 -11.76 -1.32
N HIS A 189 17.72 -11.82 -2.42
CA HIS A 189 18.29 -11.97 -3.76
C HIS A 189 18.29 -10.61 -4.46
N PHE A 190 19.46 -10.05 -4.71
CA PHE A 190 19.58 -8.79 -5.43
C PHE A 190 19.60 -9.05 -6.94
N ALA A 191 18.72 -8.38 -7.67
CA ALA A 191 18.82 -8.29 -9.12
C ALA A 191 20.04 -7.46 -9.53
N THR A 192 20.46 -7.62 -10.79
CA THR A 192 21.59 -6.88 -11.35
C THR A 192 21.10 -5.98 -12.47
N SER A 193 21.37 -4.67 -12.35
CA SER A 193 21.05 -3.69 -13.41
C SER A 193 21.69 -4.10 -14.75
N ASN A 194 21.05 -3.76 -15.86
CA ASN A 194 21.56 -4.07 -17.21
C ASN A 194 22.78 -3.21 -17.62
N ARG A 195 23.28 -2.36 -16.73
CA ARG A 195 24.47 -1.55 -16.96
C ARG A 195 25.75 -2.40 -16.93
N SER A 196 26.80 -1.88 -17.55
CA SER A 196 28.13 -2.51 -17.52
C SER A 196 28.74 -2.61 -16.12
N ASP A 197 28.39 -1.71 -15.20
CA ASP A 197 28.82 -1.74 -13.79
C ASP A 197 27.89 -2.55 -12.88
N GLY A 198 26.73 -3.00 -13.38
CA GLY A 198 25.79 -3.86 -12.67
C GLY A 198 25.29 -3.30 -11.32
N GLY A 199 25.02 -4.21 -10.39
CA GLY A 199 24.60 -3.90 -9.02
C GLY A 199 23.09 -3.84 -8.80
N ALA A 200 22.70 -3.75 -7.52
CA ALA A 200 21.31 -3.76 -7.06
C ALA A 200 20.58 -2.42 -7.28
N VAL A 201 21.31 -1.34 -7.54
CA VAL A 201 20.74 -0.01 -7.77
C VAL A 201 20.34 0.15 -9.23
N MET A 202 19.07 0.43 -9.45
CA MET A 202 18.36 0.37 -10.72
C MET A 202 18.10 1.76 -11.30
N ARG A 203 18.07 1.86 -12.63
CA ARG A 203 17.68 3.08 -13.35
C ARG A 203 16.29 2.94 -13.95
N GLY A 204 15.75 4.04 -14.49
CA GLY A 204 14.49 4.03 -15.23
C GLY A 204 14.43 2.96 -16.34
N ASN A 205 15.55 2.72 -17.05
CA ASN A 205 15.61 1.65 -18.05
C ASN A 205 15.37 0.25 -17.45
N ASP A 206 15.85 0.00 -16.24
CA ASP A 206 15.68 -1.29 -15.56
C ASP A 206 14.22 -1.49 -15.11
N VAL A 207 13.54 -0.40 -14.72
CA VAL A 207 12.09 -0.37 -14.45
C VAL A 207 11.31 -0.75 -15.71
N LEU A 208 11.60 -0.10 -16.84
CA LEU A 208 10.92 -0.39 -18.11
C LEU A 208 11.17 -1.82 -18.60
N ALA A 209 12.37 -2.35 -18.36
CA ALA A 209 12.78 -3.67 -18.77
C ALA A 209 12.24 -4.81 -17.90
N GLY A 210 11.81 -4.52 -16.66
CA GLY A 210 11.44 -5.55 -15.68
C GLY A 210 12.65 -6.40 -15.27
N THR A 211 13.69 -5.73 -14.77
CA THR A 211 15.00 -6.35 -14.46
C THR A 211 15.02 -7.08 -13.12
N CYS A 212 14.09 -6.76 -12.24
CA CYS A 212 13.86 -7.42 -10.96
C CYS A 212 12.38 -7.82 -10.84
N ASP A 213 12.08 -8.72 -9.90
CA ASP A 213 10.71 -9.04 -9.54
C ASP A 213 10.09 -7.91 -8.71
N VAL A 214 10.88 -7.34 -7.79
CA VAL A 214 10.46 -6.25 -6.89
C VAL A 214 11.33 -5.02 -7.12
N MET A 215 10.72 -3.91 -7.55
CA MET A 215 11.36 -2.61 -7.64
C MET A 215 11.06 -1.81 -6.37
N VAL A 216 12.11 -1.48 -5.61
CA VAL A 216 12.03 -0.76 -4.32
C VAL A 216 12.21 0.74 -4.53
N MET A 217 11.30 1.54 -3.96
CA MET A 217 11.26 2.99 -4.06
C MET A 217 10.39 3.60 -2.94
N ASP A 218 10.35 4.94 -2.84
CA ASP A 218 9.40 5.64 -1.98
C ASP A 218 7.98 5.62 -2.57
N SER A 219 6.97 5.84 -1.72
CA SER A 219 5.57 5.75 -2.12
C SER A 219 5.14 6.80 -3.15
N LEU A 220 5.74 8.00 -3.17
CA LEU A 220 5.40 9.04 -4.15
C LEU A 220 5.91 8.66 -5.54
N THR A 221 7.17 8.20 -5.63
CA THR A 221 7.73 7.69 -6.88
C THR A 221 6.93 6.49 -7.40
N GLY A 222 6.56 5.56 -6.52
CA GLY A 222 5.75 4.42 -6.89
C GLY A 222 4.33 4.80 -7.34
N ASN A 223 3.72 5.82 -6.73
CA ASN A 223 2.43 6.36 -7.18
C ASN A 223 2.49 6.87 -8.62
N ILE A 224 3.54 7.63 -8.95
CA ILE A 224 3.76 8.16 -10.30
C ILE A 224 3.97 7.02 -11.30
N LEU A 225 4.83 6.05 -10.96
CA LEU A 225 5.08 4.91 -11.85
C LEU A 225 3.85 4.04 -12.07
N GLN A 226 3.05 3.81 -11.01
CA GLN A 226 1.78 3.09 -11.12
C GLN A 226 0.86 3.78 -12.13
N LYS A 227 0.68 5.10 -12.00
CA LYS A 227 -0.15 5.90 -12.93
C LYS A 227 0.38 5.85 -14.36
N ILE A 228 1.68 6.01 -14.55
CA ILE A 228 2.30 5.94 -15.87
C ILE A 228 2.02 4.57 -16.50
N PHE A 229 2.31 3.48 -15.80
CA PHE A 229 2.12 2.15 -16.38
C PHE A 229 0.67 1.78 -16.64
N SER A 230 -0.25 2.31 -15.83
CA SER A 230 -1.66 1.98 -15.94
C SER A 230 -2.43 2.85 -16.95
N SER A 231 -1.94 4.06 -17.24
CA SER A 231 -2.72 5.06 -18.01
C SER A 231 -1.93 5.80 -19.10
N TYR A 232 -0.69 5.39 -19.43
CA TYR A 232 0.09 6.10 -20.46
C TYR A 232 -0.59 6.15 -21.84
N SER A 233 -1.47 5.18 -22.16
CA SER A 233 -2.21 5.12 -23.43
C SER A 233 -3.56 5.84 -23.40
N THR A 234 -4.02 6.31 -22.24
CA THR A 234 -5.36 6.90 -22.04
C THR A 234 -5.31 8.38 -21.65
N GLY A 235 -4.11 8.94 -21.49
CA GLY A 235 -3.93 10.33 -21.10
C GLY A 235 -4.15 10.61 -19.61
N GLY A 236 -4.16 9.57 -18.75
CA GLY A 236 -4.17 9.72 -17.29
C GLY A 236 -5.54 9.66 -16.61
N ASN A 237 -6.64 9.87 -17.35
CA ASN A 237 -8.00 9.95 -16.77
C ASN A 237 -8.69 8.58 -16.63
N TYR A 238 -8.10 7.52 -17.17
CA TYR A 238 -8.64 6.16 -17.09
C TYR A 238 -7.48 5.17 -17.00
N GLU A 239 -7.27 4.54 -15.86
CA GLU A 239 -6.26 3.48 -15.76
C GLU A 239 -6.81 2.20 -16.42
N SER A 240 -6.15 1.76 -17.49
CA SER A 240 -6.59 0.68 -18.38
C SER A 240 -5.76 -0.59 -18.30
N LEU A 241 -4.65 -0.58 -17.56
CA LEU A 241 -3.71 -1.70 -17.50
C LEU A 241 -3.14 -1.89 -16.08
N GLY A 242 -2.99 -3.14 -15.65
CA GLY A 242 -2.33 -3.47 -14.38
C GLY A 242 -3.28 -4.01 -13.31
N PHE A 243 -2.81 -3.99 -12.06
CA PHE A 243 -3.40 -4.73 -10.94
C PHE A 243 -3.69 -3.83 -9.72
N GLY A 244 -3.80 -2.52 -9.94
CA GLY A 244 -3.97 -1.52 -8.89
C GLY A 244 -2.68 -1.27 -8.09
N TYR A 245 -2.86 -0.56 -6.97
CA TYR A 245 -1.80 -0.11 -6.07
C TYR A 245 -1.42 -1.18 -5.05
N GLY A 246 -2.17 -2.29 -5.00
CA GLY A 246 -1.79 -3.51 -4.28
C GLY A 246 -2.22 -3.56 -2.82
N PRO A 247 -1.84 -4.63 -2.09
CA PRO A 247 -2.24 -4.84 -0.71
C PRO A 247 -1.50 -3.87 0.20
N GLY A 248 -2.15 -3.38 1.26
CA GLY A 248 -1.46 -2.78 2.39
C GLY A 248 -0.67 -3.84 3.15
N VAL A 249 0.64 -3.65 3.28
CA VAL A 249 1.55 -4.61 3.94
C VAL A 249 2.22 -3.94 5.13
N GLY A 250 2.25 -4.63 6.26
CA GLY A 250 2.92 -4.21 7.48
C GLY A 250 2.72 -5.24 8.59
N GLU A 251 3.60 -5.21 9.59
CA GLU A 251 3.64 -6.25 10.64
C GLU A 251 2.32 -6.38 11.41
N GLU A 252 1.68 -5.24 11.70
CA GLU A 252 0.41 -5.18 12.43
C GLU A 252 -0.82 -5.22 11.50
N MET A 253 -0.61 -5.26 10.17
CA MET A 253 -1.71 -5.29 9.20
C MET A 253 -2.21 -6.72 9.02
N ASN A 254 -3.34 -7.04 9.64
CA ASN A 254 -3.95 -8.37 9.58
C ASN A 254 -5.00 -8.53 8.47
N LYS A 255 -5.50 -7.43 7.88
CA LYS A 255 -6.49 -7.49 6.78
C LYS A 255 -5.80 -7.40 5.43
N LEU A 256 -6.31 -8.15 4.45
CA LEU A 256 -5.84 -8.06 3.08
C LEU A 256 -6.70 -7.05 2.32
N ILE A 257 -6.20 -5.81 2.21
CA ILE A 257 -6.92 -4.70 1.56
C ILE A 257 -6.08 -4.18 0.41
N MET A 258 -6.63 -4.28 -0.79
CA MET A 258 -6.08 -3.80 -2.04
C MET A 258 -6.57 -2.39 -2.34
N ILE A 259 -5.66 -1.52 -2.78
CA ILE A 259 -6.01 -0.18 -3.25
C ILE A 259 -6.07 -0.13 -4.77
N VAL A 260 -7.10 0.54 -5.28
CA VAL A 260 -7.20 1.03 -6.65
C VAL A 260 -7.32 2.55 -6.66
N SER A 261 -7.02 3.21 -7.78
CA SER A 261 -7.29 4.64 -7.92
C SER A 261 -8.78 4.88 -8.16
N ARG A 262 -9.28 6.08 -7.84
CA ARG A 262 -10.62 6.49 -8.27
C ARG A 262 -10.77 6.52 -9.80
N ALA A 263 -9.66 6.77 -10.51
CA ALA A 263 -9.57 6.72 -11.97
C ALA A 263 -9.33 5.30 -12.52
N SER A 264 -9.27 4.27 -11.67
CA SER A 264 -9.07 2.89 -12.14
C SER A 264 -10.30 2.39 -12.89
N GLY A 265 -10.11 2.07 -14.17
CA GLY A 265 -11.15 1.45 -14.98
C GLY A 265 -11.33 -0.04 -14.68
N SER A 266 -12.35 -0.63 -15.29
CA SER A 266 -12.69 -2.03 -15.10
C SER A 266 -11.54 -3.02 -15.33
N PRO A 267 -10.58 -2.82 -16.27
CA PRO A 267 -9.46 -3.74 -16.45
C PRO A 267 -8.51 -3.77 -15.25
N VAL A 268 -8.30 -2.62 -14.59
CA VAL A 268 -7.41 -2.48 -13.43
C VAL A 268 -8.09 -2.99 -12.17
N VAL A 269 -9.39 -2.69 -11.98
CA VAL A 269 -10.17 -3.21 -10.85
C VAL A 269 -10.25 -4.74 -10.92
N ARG A 270 -10.50 -5.32 -12.11
CA ARG A 270 -10.42 -6.77 -12.34
C ARG A 270 -9.03 -7.30 -12.00
N GLY A 271 -7.97 -6.62 -12.42
CA GLY A 271 -6.60 -6.97 -12.05
C GLY A 271 -6.38 -6.97 -10.54
N ALA A 272 -6.90 -5.99 -9.81
CA ALA A 272 -6.82 -5.94 -8.35
C ALA A 272 -7.58 -7.11 -7.68
N LEU A 273 -8.75 -7.49 -8.20
CA LEU A 273 -9.50 -8.66 -7.73
C LEU A 273 -8.72 -9.98 -7.96
N GLU A 274 -8.09 -10.12 -9.12
CA GLU A 274 -7.22 -11.27 -9.42
C GLU A 274 -5.99 -11.31 -8.52
N PHE A 275 -5.40 -10.15 -8.26
CA PHE A 275 -4.25 -10.05 -7.37
C PHE A 275 -4.64 -10.37 -5.92
N ALA A 276 -5.81 -9.93 -5.45
CA ALA A 276 -6.37 -10.33 -4.16
C ALA A 276 -6.56 -11.85 -4.08
N ASP A 277 -7.19 -12.46 -5.09
CA ASP A 277 -7.37 -13.91 -5.19
C ASP A 277 -6.04 -14.67 -5.09
N GLU A 278 -5.01 -14.23 -5.82
CA GLU A 278 -3.68 -14.82 -5.75
C GLU A 278 -3.09 -14.77 -4.34
N LEU A 279 -3.22 -13.64 -3.65
CA LEU A 279 -2.70 -13.46 -2.28
C LEU A 279 -3.46 -14.31 -1.26
N VAL A 280 -4.79 -14.43 -1.40
CA VAL A 280 -5.62 -15.31 -0.56
C VAL A 280 -5.19 -16.77 -0.76
N ARG A 281 -5.09 -17.24 -2.00
CA ARG A 281 -4.65 -18.61 -2.32
C ARG A 281 -3.21 -18.88 -1.90
N GLY A 282 -2.39 -17.82 -1.84
CA GLY A 282 -1.02 -17.85 -1.38
C GLY A 282 -0.85 -17.83 0.15
N ASN A 283 -1.94 -17.84 0.91
CA ASN A 283 -1.95 -17.69 2.37
C ASN A 283 -1.14 -16.47 2.84
N PHE A 284 -1.38 -15.29 2.22
CA PHE A 284 -0.61 -14.07 2.45
C PHE A 284 -0.34 -13.75 3.93
N GLN A 285 -1.36 -13.85 4.80
CA GLN A 285 -1.20 -13.61 6.24
C GLN A 285 -0.15 -14.55 6.89
N GLN A 286 -0.19 -15.84 6.55
CA GLN A 286 0.77 -16.82 7.06
C GLN A 286 2.17 -16.56 6.53
N VAL A 287 2.30 -16.19 5.25
CA VAL A 287 3.59 -15.80 4.65
C VAL A 287 4.15 -14.57 5.36
N GLN A 288 3.31 -13.55 5.59
CA GLN A 288 3.69 -12.33 6.29
C GLN A 288 4.22 -12.62 7.70
N GLU A 289 3.47 -13.39 8.51
CA GLU A 289 3.87 -13.75 9.87
C GLU A 289 5.19 -14.55 9.90
N ALA A 290 5.34 -15.51 8.99
CA ALA A 290 6.55 -16.31 8.87
C ALA A 290 7.77 -15.47 8.47
N GLU A 291 7.61 -14.52 7.55
CA GLU A 291 8.68 -13.65 7.10
C GLU A 291 9.08 -12.63 8.17
N PHE A 292 8.13 -12.00 8.87
CA PHE A 292 8.46 -11.12 10.00
C PHE A 292 9.16 -11.88 11.15
N THR A 293 8.81 -13.15 11.37
CA THR A 293 9.54 -13.99 12.33
C THR A 293 11.01 -14.19 11.94
N LYS A 294 11.28 -14.47 10.66
CA LYS A 294 12.66 -14.57 10.16
C LYS A 294 13.41 -13.23 10.24
N LEU A 295 12.72 -12.12 9.97
CA LEU A 295 13.29 -10.78 10.05
C LEU A 295 13.71 -10.40 11.47
N ARG A 296 12.89 -10.73 12.48
CA ARG A 296 13.25 -10.58 13.90
C ARG A 296 14.47 -11.42 14.27
N GLN A 297 14.55 -12.66 13.78
CA GLN A 297 15.72 -13.53 13.98
C GLN A 297 17.00 -12.95 13.34
N ALA A 298 16.87 -12.24 12.20
CA ALA A 298 17.96 -11.54 11.54
C ALA A 298 18.25 -10.13 12.11
N SER A 299 17.73 -9.82 13.30
CA SER A 299 17.99 -8.56 14.02
C SER A 299 17.56 -7.29 13.27
N LEU A 300 16.43 -7.34 12.54
CA LEU A 300 15.89 -6.18 11.82
C LEU A 300 15.79 -4.94 12.71
N ASP A 301 15.20 -5.04 13.90
CA ASP A 301 14.98 -3.89 14.80
C ASP A 301 16.27 -3.17 15.19
N THR A 302 17.36 -3.91 15.37
CA THR A 302 18.68 -3.34 15.66
C THR A 302 19.20 -2.55 14.46
N LEU A 303 19.11 -3.13 13.26
CA LEU A 303 19.55 -2.47 12.03
C LEU A 303 18.73 -1.20 11.74
N LEU A 304 17.42 -1.24 11.98
CA LEU A 304 16.56 -0.07 11.79
C LEU A 304 16.89 1.05 12.77
N LYS A 305 17.21 0.74 14.03
CA LYS A 305 17.65 1.73 15.02
C LYS A 305 18.97 2.41 14.65
N GLU A 306 19.90 1.67 14.06
CA GLU A 306 21.21 2.20 13.66
C GLU A 306 21.16 3.19 12.50
N ILE A 307 20.16 3.06 11.61
CA ILE A 307 19.99 3.95 10.46
C ILE A 307 19.08 5.15 10.76
N GLN A 308 18.48 5.20 11.94
CA GLN A 308 17.77 6.40 12.35
C GLN A 308 18.77 7.54 12.47
N PRO A 309 18.40 8.76 12.04
CA PRO A 309 19.25 9.92 12.22
C PRO A 309 19.58 10.02 13.71
N GLN A 310 20.87 10.04 14.03
CA GLN A 310 21.31 10.43 15.36
C GLN A 310 20.89 11.88 15.52
N LYS A 311 19.73 12.11 16.16
CA LYS A 311 19.45 13.42 16.71
C LYS A 311 20.59 13.68 17.68
N GLU A 312 21.50 14.58 17.32
CA GLU A 312 22.14 15.39 18.35
C GLU A 312 20.97 16.01 19.10
N VAL A 313 20.72 15.47 20.28
CA VAL A 313 19.72 15.99 21.20
C VAL A 313 20.28 17.33 21.67
N VAL A 314 20.16 18.37 20.83
CA VAL A 314 20.07 19.73 21.30
C VAL A 314 18.62 19.85 21.79
N GLN A 315 18.38 19.27 22.96
CA GLN A 315 17.21 19.58 23.78
C GLN A 315 17.34 21.05 24.19
N GLU A 316 16.82 21.95 23.36
CA GLU A 316 16.04 23.02 23.94
C GLU A 316 14.64 22.44 24.16
N GLU A 317 14.27 22.17 25.41
CA GLU A 317 12.87 21.89 25.76
C GLU A 317 12.03 23.10 25.35
N VAL A 318 11.39 23.01 24.18
CA VAL A 318 10.40 23.99 23.76
C VAL A 318 9.10 23.63 24.47
N THR A 319 8.73 24.42 25.47
CA THR A 319 7.45 24.25 26.17
C THR A 319 6.30 24.57 25.22
N GLN A 320 5.37 23.62 25.06
CA GLN A 320 4.15 23.81 24.28
C GLN A 320 3.33 24.98 24.87
N PRO A 321 2.92 25.97 24.06
CA PRO A 321 2.03 27.05 24.49
C PRO A 321 0.65 26.54 24.92
N ASP A 322 -0.15 27.40 25.56
CA ASP A 322 -1.53 27.06 25.92
C ASP A 322 -2.33 26.60 24.69
N LYS A 323 -3.07 25.49 24.85
CA LYS A 323 -3.79 24.85 23.75
C LYS A 323 -4.86 25.77 23.15
N GLU A 324 -4.78 25.98 21.83
CA GLU A 324 -5.79 26.70 21.05
C GLU A 324 -6.55 25.75 20.11
N ILE A 325 -7.77 26.12 19.72
CA ILE A 325 -8.52 25.37 18.70
C ILE A 325 -7.90 25.72 17.34
N VAL A 326 -7.30 24.73 16.69
CA VAL A 326 -6.73 24.86 15.34
C VAL A 326 -7.83 24.65 14.30
N THR A 327 -8.00 25.61 13.39
CA THR A 327 -9.07 25.61 12.37
C THR A 327 -8.55 25.84 10.96
N GLU A 328 -7.32 26.33 10.83
CA GLU A 328 -6.69 26.69 9.55
C GLU A 328 -5.46 25.82 9.28
N GLU A 329 -5.19 25.59 8.00
CA GLU A 329 -4.05 24.80 7.50
C GLU A 329 -3.03 25.69 6.79
N ILE A 330 -1.76 25.60 7.21
CA ILE A 330 -0.63 26.19 6.50
C ILE A 330 0.06 25.06 5.72
N HIS A 331 -0.08 25.12 4.39
CA HIS A 331 0.59 24.20 3.46
C HIS A 331 1.99 24.69 3.08
N GLY A 332 2.79 23.79 2.50
CA GLY A 332 4.09 24.12 1.92
C GLY A 332 5.28 23.87 2.84
N VAL A 333 5.05 23.29 4.02
CA VAL A 333 6.11 22.80 4.91
C VAL A 333 6.50 21.39 4.45
N GLU A 334 7.80 21.13 4.30
CA GLU A 334 8.29 19.79 3.96
C GLU A 334 8.07 18.81 5.12
N ILE A 335 7.77 17.54 4.82
CA ILE A 335 7.45 16.54 5.86
C ILE A 335 8.60 16.33 6.87
N LEU A 336 9.84 16.53 6.41
CA LEU A 336 11.05 16.41 7.23
C LEU A 336 11.18 17.56 8.22
N ASP A 337 10.61 18.72 7.89
CA ASP A 337 10.71 19.95 8.69
C ASP A 337 9.41 20.23 9.47
N LEU A 338 8.41 19.35 9.39
CA LEU A 338 7.07 19.59 9.94
C LEU A 338 7.08 19.76 11.47
N GLU A 339 7.80 18.87 12.17
CA GLU A 339 7.93 18.95 13.63
C GLU A 339 8.79 20.15 14.04
N ASP A 340 9.82 20.49 13.25
CA ASP A 340 10.69 21.64 13.52
C ASP A 340 9.95 22.96 13.28
N ALA A 341 9.07 23.03 12.27
CA ALA A 341 8.17 24.15 12.00
C ALA A 341 7.19 24.37 13.16
N VAL A 342 6.58 23.30 13.70
CA VAL A 342 5.70 23.36 14.87
C VAL A 342 6.47 23.85 16.10
N HIS A 343 7.66 23.29 16.37
CA HIS A 343 8.50 23.75 17.47
C HIS A 343 8.98 25.19 17.30
N HIS A 344 9.24 25.64 16.07
CA HIS A 344 9.61 27.01 15.78
C HIS A 344 8.49 27.99 16.17
N LEU A 345 7.24 27.63 15.87
CA LEU A 345 6.06 28.40 16.31
C LEU A 345 5.89 28.39 17.83
N TRP A 346 6.13 27.24 18.48
CA TRP A 346 6.06 27.15 19.94
C TRP A 346 7.11 28.04 20.63
N LYS A 347 8.33 28.15 20.07
CA LYS A 347 9.36 29.10 20.56
C LYS A 347 8.91 30.56 20.50
N GLN A 348 7.99 30.90 19.60
CA GLN A 348 7.36 32.23 19.50
C GLN A 348 6.06 32.35 20.31
N GLY A 349 5.69 31.33 21.09
CA GLY A 349 4.47 31.31 21.90
C GLY A 349 3.19 31.08 21.10
N ILE A 350 3.30 30.55 19.88
CA ILE A 350 2.16 30.27 18.99
C ILE A 350 1.84 28.78 19.07
N TYR A 351 0.63 28.42 19.53
CA TYR A 351 0.19 27.02 19.54
C TYR A 351 -0.10 26.53 18.12
N ALA A 352 0.53 25.43 17.73
CA ALA A 352 0.34 24.76 16.44
C ALA A 352 0.41 23.24 16.61
N GLU A 353 -0.23 22.51 15.70
CA GLU A 353 -0.21 21.04 15.63
C GLU A 353 0.24 20.60 14.22
N SER A 354 0.92 19.46 14.10
CA SER A 354 1.24 18.85 12.80
C SER A 354 0.03 18.09 12.24
N GLY A 355 -0.15 18.10 10.92
CA GLY A 355 -1.26 17.43 10.24
C GLY A 355 -0.92 16.99 8.83
N MET A 356 -1.86 16.27 8.20
CA MET A 356 -1.77 15.85 6.79
C MET A 356 -3.01 16.34 6.05
N GLY A 357 -2.80 17.28 5.13
CA GLY A 357 -3.84 17.81 4.25
C GLY A 357 -3.90 17.06 2.92
N CYS A 358 -4.84 17.46 2.06
CA CYS A 358 -5.09 16.81 0.77
C CYS A 358 -3.91 16.85 -0.21
N THR A 359 -2.94 17.73 0.02
CA THR A 359 -1.79 17.99 -0.87
C THR A 359 -0.43 17.71 -0.21
N GLY A 360 -0.41 17.22 1.03
CA GLY A 360 0.82 16.95 1.78
C GLY A 360 0.75 17.35 3.25
N PRO A 361 1.89 17.34 3.96
CA PRO A 361 2.01 17.85 5.34
C PRO A 361 1.49 19.28 5.48
N VAL A 362 0.81 19.53 6.60
CA VAL A 362 0.25 20.85 6.96
C VAL A 362 0.54 21.18 8.42
N VAL A 363 0.72 22.47 8.71
CA VAL A 363 0.74 23.00 10.08
C VAL A 363 -0.63 23.57 10.40
N MET A 364 -1.28 22.99 11.41
CA MET A 364 -2.61 23.39 11.89
C MET A 364 -2.48 24.57 12.86
N ILE A 365 -3.22 25.64 12.64
CA ILE A 365 -3.17 26.87 13.44
C ILE A 365 -4.57 27.42 13.76
N ALA A 366 -4.69 28.18 14.85
CA ALA A 366 -5.90 28.97 15.10
C ALA A 366 -6.02 30.12 14.09
N ASP A 367 -7.23 30.36 13.56
CA ASP A 367 -7.51 31.42 12.57
C ASP A 367 -6.92 32.79 12.95
N LYS A 368 -7.09 33.20 14.21
CA LYS A 368 -6.56 34.46 14.75
C LYS A 368 -5.02 34.60 14.70
N ARG A 369 -4.28 33.50 14.53
CA ARG A 369 -2.81 33.44 14.49
C ARG A 369 -2.25 33.16 13.09
N LEU A 370 -3.11 32.95 12.08
CA LEU A 370 -2.70 32.53 10.74
C LEU A 370 -1.65 33.44 10.10
N SER A 371 -1.88 34.76 10.11
CA SER A 371 -0.96 35.73 9.50
C SER A 371 0.41 35.80 10.21
N GLU A 372 0.40 35.72 11.54
CA GLU A 372 1.62 35.73 12.36
C GLU A 372 2.42 34.44 12.18
N ALA A 373 1.74 33.29 12.17
CA ALA A 373 2.36 31.99 11.96
C ALA A 373 2.97 31.85 10.55
N LYS A 374 2.28 32.33 9.51
CA LYS A 374 2.83 32.34 8.14
C LYS A 374 4.09 33.19 8.03
N ALA A 375 4.11 34.39 8.61
CA ALA A 375 5.29 35.24 8.62
C ALA A 375 6.45 34.56 9.36
N CYS A 376 6.18 33.98 10.54
CA CYS A 376 7.18 33.27 11.33
C CYS A 376 7.78 32.07 10.59
N LEU A 377 6.94 31.27 9.92
CA LEU A 377 7.40 30.12 9.15
C LEU A 377 8.17 30.53 7.89
N ALA A 378 7.78 31.61 7.21
CA ALA A 378 8.48 32.14 6.06
C ALA A 378 9.86 32.70 6.45
N ASP A 379 9.94 33.47 7.54
CA ASP A 379 11.20 33.98 8.09
C ASP A 379 12.12 32.83 8.55
N GLY A 380 11.54 31.74 9.07
CA GLY A 380 12.24 30.51 9.43
C GLY A 380 12.66 29.64 8.24
N GLY A 381 12.26 29.99 7.01
CA GLY A 381 12.58 29.25 5.79
C GLY A 381 11.78 27.95 5.59
N TYR A 382 10.72 27.73 6.38
CA TYR A 382 9.87 26.53 6.32
C TYR A 382 8.82 26.59 5.21
N ILE A 383 8.45 27.80 4.76
CA ILE A 383 7.54 28.03 3.64
C ILE A 383 8.07 29.15 2.75
N GLY A 384 7.68 29.17 1.47
CA GLY A 384 8.02 30.26 0.55
C GLY A 384 7.25 31.55 0.85
N ASN A 385 7.87 32.71 0.56
CA ASN A 385 7.27 34.05 0.69
C ASN A 385 6.05 34.27 -0.22
#